data_AF-A0A931KBX4-F1
#
_entry.id   AF-A0A931KBX4-F1
#
_cell.length_a   1.000
_cell.length_b   1.000
_cell.length_c   1.000
_cell.angle_alpha   90.00
_cell.angle_beta   90.00
_cell.angle_gamma   90.00
#
_symmetry.space_group_name_H-M   'P 1'
#
loop_
_entity.id
_entity.type
_entity.pdbx_description
1 polymer ?
#
loop_
_entity_poly.entity_id
_entity_poly.type
_entity_poly.pdbx_seq_one_letter_code
_entity_poly.pdbx_strand_id
1 'polypeptide(L)'
;MWRSIGRFLNWVSNITRRLALRCGHPAPPLMTPMGLMREGRMGMRLMAEIAMKDSLAGRARNGRNQADDNKVVAPMNAAINEAIAQGDFRLAAEIFRENYAHILAYEKASPPCEIHKGAITFDVARAYLRGWDFFAAMHYFELAERETRLTTADNNFSIYSFDLFEKNFWDAVQVNTAAHPIPIYNDFWQTPYNKQNALDDYSQLSDDSKLAYIIASAERVRLQNIADHSGWEGSNALRLGYWTLAADLARLLEVEAKRRYKSAAGAAAPDTITIVPCLEGGFSNTAFGNISYELRTPLLALFPRNPPPGHSTPTPADLYEIHFDNMLTRVRDATLSRKDRICTALYLLGFTRNQVAHKIDQNSKLFTQLDDAKFLVDLFLTLCRTKEWRAL
;
A
#
# COMPACT_ATOMS: atom_id res chain seq x y z
N MET A 1 7.78 -15.27 -24.66
CA MET A 1 6.70 -15.51 -23.68
C MET A 1 5.52 -16.25 -24.31
N TRP A 2 4.76 -15.65 -25.23
CA TRP A 2 3.57 -16.26 -25.88
C TRP A 2 3.82 -17.58 -26.65
N ARG A 3 4.98 -17.71 -27.33
CA ARG A 3 5.37 -18.97 -28.00
C ARG A 3 5.70 -20.11 -27.02
N SER A 4 6.16 -19.77 -25.82
CA SER A 4 6.45 -20.74 -24.75
C SER A 4 5.16 -21.23 -24.11
N ILE A 5 4.17 -20.33 -23.96
CA ILE A 5 2.80 -20.65 -23.55
C ILE A 5 2.14 -21.60 -24.56
N GLY A 6 2.29 -21.36 -25.87
CA GLY A 6 1.77 -22.27 -26.90
C GLY A 6 2.36 -23.70 -26.87
N ARG A 7 3.66 -23.83 -26.57
CA ARG A 7 4.31 -25.16 -26.41
C ARG A 7 3.85 -25.86 -25.13
N PHE A 8 3.67 -25.11 -24.05
CA PHE A 8 3.12 -25.60 -22.79
C PHE A 8 1.69 -26.13 -22.96
N LEU A 9 0.82 -25.39 -23.65
CA LEU A 9 -0.56 -25.80 -23.92
C LEU A 9 -0.65 -27.09 -24.76
N ASN A 10 0.25 -27.25 -25.73
CA ASN A 10 0.36 -28.48 -26.52
C ASN A 10 0.86 -29.68 -25.71
N TRP A 11 1.81 -29.47 -24.79
CA TRP A 11 2.32 -30.52 -23.94
C TRP A 11 1.26 -31.03 -22.94
N VAL A 12 0.53 -30.11 -22.31
CA VAL A 12 -0.57 -30.43 -21.39
C VAL A 12 -1.67 -31.23 -22.10
N SER A 13 -2.10 -30.78 -23.29
CA SER A 13 -3.09 -31.50 -24.10
C SER A 13 -2.68 -32.95 -24.41
N ASN A 14 -1.38 -33.18 -24.63
CA ASN A 14 -0.84 -34.52 -24.85
C ASN A 14 -0.86 -35.41 -23.59
N ILE A 15 -0.71 -34.84 -22.40
CA ILE A 15 -0.78 -35.58 -21.13
C ILE A 15 -2.23 -35.96 -20.81
N THR A 16 -3.17 -35.02 -20.92
CA THR A 16 -4.60 -35.28 -20.66
C THR A 16 -5.14 -36.37 -21.60
N ARG A 17 -4.71 -36.35 -22.88
CA ARG A 17 -5.02 -37.39 -23.86
C ARG A 17 -4.46 -38.77 -23.47
N ARG A 18 -3.22 -38.83 -22.95
CA ARG A 18 -2.61 -40.09 -22.50
C ARG A 18 -3.31 -40.68 -21.28
N LEU A 19 -3.77 -39.85 -20.35
CA LEU A 19 -4.49 -40.29 -19.15
C LEU A 19 -5.90 -40.80 -19.50
N ALA A 20 -6.64 -40.09 -20.36
CA ALA A 20 -7.96 -40.52 -20.82
C ALA A 20 -7.92 -41.89 -21.51
N LEU A 21 -6.89 -42.12 -22.34
CA LEU A 21 -6.68 -43.41 -23.02
C LEU A 21 -6.30 -44.55 -22.07
N ARG A 22 -5.57 -44.27 -20.98
CA ARG A 22 -5.23 -45.29 -19.95
C ARG A 22 -6.43 -45.71 -19.12
N CYS A 23 -7.43 -44.85 -18.97
CA CYS A 23 -8.65 -45.13 -18.20
C CYS A 23 -9.81 -45.69 -19.04
N GLY A 24 -9.57 -46.03 -20.32
CA GLY A 24 -10.60 -46.61 -21.20
C GLY A 24 -11.71 -45.65 -21.61
N HIS A 25 -11.56 -44.35 -21.35
CA HIS A 25 -12.52 -43.34 -21.78
C HIS A 25 -12.24 -42.91 -23.23
N PRO A 26 -13.29 -42.67 -24.05
CA PRO A 26 -13.10 -42.00 -25.33
C PRO A 26 -12.41 -40.66 -25.06
N ALA A 27 -11.43 -40.31 -25.92
CA ALA A 27 -10.70 -39.06 -25.76
C ALA A 27 -11.71 -37.91 -25.61
N PRO A 28 -11.66 -37.12 -24.52
CA PRO A 28 -12.61 -36.05 -24.32
C PRO A 28 -12.57 -35.11 -25.53
N PRO A 29 -13.71 -34.54 -25.95
CA PRO A 29 -13.72 -33.55 -27.03
C PRO A 29 -12.70 -32.48 -26.66
N LEU A 30 -11.72 -32.24 -27.53
CA LEU A 30 -10.52 -31.41 -27.34
C LEU A 30 -10.73 -30.29 -26.29
N MET A 31 -10.59 -30.65 -25.01
CA MET A 31 -10.61 -29.70 -23.92
C MET A 31 -9.23 -29.10 -23.92
N THR A 32 -9.12 -27.93 -24.54
CA THR A 32 -7.89 -27.15 -24.46
C THR A 32 -7.56 -26.93 -22.96
N PRO A 33 -6.30 -26.81 -22.57
CA PRO A 33 -5.96 -26.50 -21.17
C PRO A 33 -6.66 -25.23 -20.66
N MET A 34 -6.99 -24.29 -21.55
CA MET A 34 -7.85 -23.14 -21.27
C MET A 34 -9.29 -23.53 -20.93
N GLY A 35 -9.84 -24.58 -21.57
CA GLY A 35 -11.15 -25.15 -21.23
C GLY A 35 -11.17 -25.72 -19.81
N LEU A 36 -10.16 -26.51 -19.42
CA LEU A 36 -10.03 -27.07 -18.07
C LEU A 36 -9.76 -26.00 -17.00
N MET A 37 -8.99 -24.95 -17.32
CA MET A 37 -8.81 -23.79 -16.42
C MET A 37 -10.11 -22.96 -16.26
N ARG A 38 -11.05 -23.07 -17.20
CA ARG A 38 -12.37 -22.43 -17.14
C ARG A 38 -13.45 -23.29 -16.47
N GLU A 39 -13.17 -24.55 -16.16
CA GLU A 39 -14.08 -25.46 -15.43
C GLU A 39 -14.14 -25.19 -13.91
N GLY A 40 -13.52 -24.10 -13.46
CA GLY A 40 -13.62 -23.60 -12.09
C GLY A 40 -12.39 -23.87 -11.24
N ARG A 41 -12.50 -23.53 -9.94
CA ARG A 41 -11.38 -23.47 -8.99
C ARG A 41 -10.55 -24.76 -8.91
N MET A 42 -11.21 -25.92 -8.93
CA MET A 42 -10.54 -27.22 -8.77
C MET A 42 -9.72 -27.61 -10.01
N GLY A 43 -10.21 -27.27 -11.21
CA GLY A 43 -9.48 -27.50 -12.46
C GLY A 43 -8.16 -26.73 -12.50
N MET A 44 -8.18 -25.43 -12.19
CA MET A 44 -6.96 -24.61 -12.14
C MET A 44 -5.93 -25.14 -11.14
N ARG A 45 -6.36 -25.51 -9.94
CA ARG A 45 -5.47 -26.02 -8.87
C ARG A 45 -4.80 -27.32 -9.26
N LEU A 46 -5.57 -28.31 -9.72
CA LEU A 46 -5.04 -29.62 -10.11
C LEU A 46 -4.07 -29.51 -11.29
N MET A 47 -4.39 -28.67 -12.27
CA MET A 47 -3.53 -28.45 -13.45
C MET A 47 -2.21 -27.78 -13.07
N ALA A 48 -2.26 -26.78 -12.18
CA ALA A 48 -1.06 -26.14 -11.66
C ALA A 48 -0.19 -27.16 -10.91
N GLU A 49 -0.79 -27.96 -10.01
CA GLU A 49 -0.08 -28.93 -9.18
C GLU A 49 0.63 -30.01 -10.00
N ILE A 50 -0.08 -30.66 -10.92
CA ILE A 50 0.49 -31.73 -11.75
C ILE A 50 1.62 -31.18 -12.62
N ALA A 51 1.37 -30.07 -13.31
CA ALA A 51 2.37 -29.49 -14.21
C ALA A 51 3.59 -28.94 -13.46
N MET A 52 3.42 -28.44 -12.23
CA MET A 52 4.51 -27.99 -11.37
C MET A 52 5.40 -29.17 -10.95
N LYS A 53 4.80 -30.29 -10.52
CA LYS A 53 5.55 -31.51 -10.15
C LYS A 53 6.37 -32.04 -11.32
N ASP A 54 5.77 -32.13 -12.51
CA ASP A 54 6.47 -32.57 -13.72
C ASP A 54 7.60 -31.62 -14.11
N SER A 55 7.37 -30.30 -14.02
CA SER A 55 8.36 -29.28 -14.34
C SER A 55 9.54 -29.30 -13.36
N LEU A 56 9.28 -29.52 -12.06
CA LEU A 56 10.33 -29.70 -11.04
C LEU A 56 11.11 -31.01 -11.26
N ALA A 57 10.44 -32.10 -11.62
CA ALA A 57 11.11 -33.37 -11.91
C ALA A 57 12.07 -33.27 -13.12
N GLY A 58 11.73 -32.44 -14.10
CA GLY A 58 12.58 -32.15 -15.26
C GLY A 58 13.65 -31.08 -15.04
N ARG A 59 13.64 -30.37 -13.91
CA ARG A 59 14.61 -29.33 -13.59
C ARG A 59 15.92 -29.99 -13.14
N ALA A 60 17.05 -29.56 -13.69
CA ALA A 60 18.35 -29.98 -13.19
C ALA A 60 18.58 -29.44 -11.77
N ARG A 61 19.34 -30.15 -10.92
CA ARG A 61 19.65 -29.71 -9.55
C ARG A 61 20.97 -28.93 -9.54
N ASN A 62 20.92 -27.65 -9.92
CA ASN A 62 22.04 -26.71 -9.91
C ASN A 62 21.61 -25.36 -9.28
N GLY A 63 22.45 -24.34 -9.34
CA GLY A 63 22.15 -23.02 -8.76
C GLY A 63 20.97 -22.28 -9.43
N ARG A 64 20.58 -21.14 -8.85
CA ARG A 64 19.52 -20.26 -9.38
C ARG A 64 19.78 -19.91 -10.85
N ASN A 65 18.75 -20.00 -11.67
CA ASN A 65 18.78 -19.54 -13.06
C ASN A 65 17.42 -18.97 -13.43
N GLN A 66 17.32 -17.64 -13.48
CA GLN A 66 16.06 -16.95 -13.75
C GLN A 66 15.36 -17.45 -15.02
N ALA A 67 16.08 -17.69 -16.10
CA ALA A 67 15.48 -18.09 -17.37
C ALA A 67 14.90 -19.51 -17.33
N ASP A 68 15.58 -20.45 -16.68
CA ASP A 68 15.13 -21.84 -16.56
C ASP A 68 14.10 -22.01 -15.45
N ASP A 69 14.30 -21.35 -14.31
CA ASP A 69 13.38 -21.38 -13.18
C ASP A 69 12.02 -20.76 -13.55
N ASN A 70 12.02 -19.67 -14.34
CA ASN A 70 10.78 -19.10 -14.88
C ASN A 70 10.01 -20.07 -15.80
N LYS A 71 10.69 -21.03 -16.48
CA LYS A 71 10.00 -22.07 -17.24
C LYS A 71 9.42 -23.14 -16.32
N VAL A 72 10.15 -23.48 -15.25
CA VAL A 72 9.73 -24.47 -14.25
C VAL A 72 8.46 -24.02 -13.53
N VAL A 73 8.39 -22.75 -13.16
CA VAL A 73 7.23 -22.19 -12.45
C VAL A 73 6.16 -21.59 -13.37
N ALA A 74 6.38 -21.58 -14.69
CA ALA A 74 5.42 -21.07 -15.67
C ALA A 74 4.00 -21.67 -15.55
N PRO A 75 3.82 -22.98 -15.27
CA PRO A 75 2.48 -23.55 -15.12
C PRO A 75 1.70 -22.91 -13.96
N MET A 76 2.37 -22.69 -12.83
CA MET A 76 1.78 -22.04 -11.67
C MET A 76 1.47 -20.57 -11.98
N ASN A 77 2.38 -19.83 -12.62
CA ASN A 77 2.12 -18.45 -13.04
C ASN A 77 0.94 -18.34 -14.01
N ALA A 78 0.79 -19.26 -14.94
CA ALA A 78 -0.35 -19.27 -15.86
C ALA A 78 -1.68 -19.41 -15.09
N ALA A 79 -1.75 -20.32 -14.11
CA ALA A 79 -2.94 -20.52 -13.30
C ALA A 79 -3.24 -19.34 -12.38
N ILE A 80 -2.20 -18.73 -11.77
CA ILE A 80 -2.34 -17.49 -10.98
C ILE A 80 -2.88 -16.35 -11.85
N ASN A 81 -2.33 -16.19 -13.06
CA ASN A 81 -2.71 -15.12 -13.96
C ASN A 81 -4.13 -15.29 -14.51
N GLU A 82 -4.56 -16.52 -14.78
CA GLU A 82 -5.94 -16.82 -15.15
C GLU A 82 -6.90 -16.55 -13.98
N ALA A 83 -6.55 -16.96 -12.74
CA ALA A 83 -7.36 -16.66 -11.56
C ALA A 83 -7.51 -15.14 -11.35
N ILE A 84 -6.44 -14.36 -11.53
CA ILE A 84 -6.49 -12.88 -11.50
C ILE A 84 -7.40 -12.34 -12.60
N ALA A 85 -7.30 -12.87 -13.82
CA ALA A 85 -8.14 -12.43 -14.95
C ALA A 85 -9.63 -12.72 -14.73
N GLN A 86 -9.95 -13.77 -13.97
CA GLN A 86 -11.31 -14.11 -13.55
C GLN A 86 -11.78 -13.34 -12.30
N GLY A 87 -10.92 -12.49 -11.71
CA GLY A 87 -11.23 -11.74 -10.49
C GLY A 87 -11.15 -12.58 -9.20
N ASP A 88 -10.68 -13.83 -9.26
CA ASP A 88 -10.56 -14.72 -8.11
C ASP A 88 -9.17 -14.60 -7.46
N PHE A 89 -8.92 -13.45 -6.83
CA PHE A 89 -7.63 -13.14 -6.22
C PHE A 89 -7.27 -14.08 -5.07
N ARG A 90 -8.28 -14.61 -4.37
CA ARG A 90 -8.09 -15.61 -3.33
C ARG A 90 -7.58 -16.92 -3.92
N LEU A 91 -8.18 -17.40 -5.01
CA LEU A 91 -7.71 -18.59 -5.70
C LEU A 91 -6.26 -18.42 -6.17
N ALA A 92 -5.89 -17.25 -6.70
CA ALA A 92 -4.51 -16.96 -7.10
C ALA A 92 -3.51 -17.16 -5.94
N ALA A 93 -3.84 -16.66 -4.74
CA ALA A 93 -3.01 -16.86 -3.55
C ALA A 93 -3.01 -18.33 -3.06
N GLU A 94 -4.14 -19.03 -3.14
CA GLU A 94 -4.25 -20.45 -2.79
C GLU A 94 -3.37 -21.33 -3.69
N ILE A 95 -3.40 -21.10 -5.02
CA ILE A 95 -2.57 -21.81 -6.00
C ILE A 95 -1.08 -21.65 -5.65
N PHE A 96 -0.64 -20.42 -5.35
CA PHE A 96 0.75 -20.19 -4.96
C PHE A 96 1.12 -20.98 -3.71
N ARG A 97 0.35 -20.84 -2.62
CA ARG A 97 0.65 -21.48 -1.34
C ARG A 97 0.76 -23.00 -1.44
N GLU A 98 -0.14 -23.63 -2.21
CA GLU A 98 -0.17 -25.08 -2.40
C GLU A 98 1.03 -25.58 -3.19
N ASN A 99 1.40 -24.85 -4.25
CA ASN A 99 2.50 -25.25 -5.12
C ASN A 99 3.88 -24.83 -4.59
N TYR A 100 3.95 -23.78 -3.78
CA TYR A 100 5.18 -23.32 -3.16
C TYR A 100 5.82 -24.39 -2.26
N ALA A 101 5.00 -25.19 -1.58
CA ALA A 101 5.47 -26.33 -0.80
C ALA A 101 6.26 -27.35 -1.65
N HIS A 102 5.90 -27.55 -2.91
CA HIS A 102 6.64 -28.41 -3.82
C HIS A 102 8.00 -27.84 -4.22
N ILE A 103 8.08 -26.53 -4.42
CA ILE A 103 9.36 -25.82 -4.66
C ILE A 103 10.28 -26.01 -3.45
N LEU A 104 9.77 -25.76 -2.24
CA LEU A 104 10.55 -25.93 -1.01
C LEU A 104 11.00 -27.39 -0.78
N ALA A 105 10.14 -28.36 -1.08
CA ALA A 105 10.49 -29.78 -0.99
C ALA A 105 11.59 -30.14 -2.00
N TYR A 106 11.50 -29.62 -3.23
CA TYR A 106 12.50 -29.82 -4.26
C TYR A 106 13.85 -29.19 -3.86
N GLU A 107 13.89 -27.98 -3.31
CA GLU A 107 15.13 -27.33 -2.86
C GLU A 107 15.84 -28.11 -1.73
N LYS A 108 15.06 -28.75 -0.84
CA LYS A 108 15.57 -29.54 0.29
C LYS A 108 16.05 -30.94 -0.06
N ALA A 109 15.64 -31.51 -1.20
CA ALA A 109 16.05 -32.85 -1.60
C ALA A 109 17.57 -32.92 -1.90
N SER A 110 18.13 -34.14 -1.95
CA SER A 110 19.55 -34.33 -2.21
C SER A 110 19.83 -34.59 -3.70
N PRO A 111 20.80 -33.91 -4.34
CA PRO A 111 21.61 -32.80 -3.81
C PRO A 111 20.81 -31.49 -3.65
N PRO A 112 21.08 -30.63 -2.64
CA PRO A 112 20.35 -29.37 -2.49
C PRO A 112 20.48 -28.46 -3.72
N CYS A 113 19.46 -27.64 -3.98
CA CYS A 113 19.47 -26.67 -5.08
C CYS A 113 18.64 -25.44 -4.72
N GLU A 114 18.75 -24.38 -5.52
CA GLU A 114 17.99 -23.14 -5.36
C GLU A 114 17.18 -22.86 -6.62
N ILE A 115 15.95 -22.37 -6.46
CA ILE A 115 15.07 -21.92 -7.54
C ILE A 115 14.82 -20.42 -7.38
N HIS A 116 14.99 -19.66 -8.46
CA HIS A 116 14.55 -18.26 -8.54
C HIS A 116 13.03 -18.19 -8.47
N LYS A 117 12.52 -17.44 -7.49
CA LYS A 117 11.08 -17.31 -7.21
C LYS A 117 10.51 -15.93 -7.54
N GLY A 118 11.29 -15.02 -8.12
CA GLY A 118 10.90 -13.62 -8.29
C GLY A 118 9.64 -13.40 -9.14
N ALA A 119 9.51 -14.12 -10.27
CA ALA A 119 8.35 -13.96 -11.14
C ALA A 119 7.03 -14.42 -10.47
N ILE A 120 7.08 -15.49 -9.67
CA ILE A 120 5.89 -16.05 -9.01
C ILE A 120 5.46 -15.19 -7.83
N THR A 121 6.41 -14.68 -7.04
CA THR A 121 6.10 -13.76 -5.94
C THR A 121 5.55 -12.44 -6.49
N PHE A 122 6.02 -11.98 -7.65
CA PHE A 122 5.44 -10.81 -8.32
C PHE A 122 3.97 -11.00 -8.72
N ASP A 123 3.63 -12.12 -9.39
CA ASP A 123 2.26 -12.38 -9.82
C ASP A 123 1.30 -12.54 -8.62
N VAL A 124 1.77 -13.11 -7.51
CA VAL A 124 1.02 -13.16 -6.24
C VAL A 124 0.86 -11.78 -5.62
N ALA A 125 1.91 -10.95 -5.60
CA ALA A 125 1.81 -9.57 -5.16
C ALA A 125 0.73 -8.82 -5.95
N ARG A 126 0.65 -9.04 -7.26
CA ARG A 126 -0.40 -8.47 -8.11
C ARG A 126 -1.80 -8.97 -7.71
N ALA A 127 -1.97 -10.24 -7.35
CA ALA A 127 -3.25 -10.76 -6.86
C ALA A 127 -3.68 -10.03 -5.58
N TYR A 128 -2.79 -9.90 -4.60
CA TYR A 128 -3.08 -9.17 -3.36
C TYR A 128 -3.36 -7.68 -3.61
N LEU A 129 -2.61 -7.05 -4.51
CA LEU A 129 -2.83 -5.65 -4.91
C LEU A 129 -4.23 -5.45 -5.51
N ARG A 130 -4.66 -6.34 -6.41
CA ARG A 130 -5.99 -6.31 -7.03
C ARG A 130 -7.11 -6.68 -6.04
N GLY A 131 -6.78 -7.47 -5.02
CA GLY A 131 -7.65 -7.83 -3.91
C GLY A 131 -7.68 -6.80 -2.76
N TRP A 132 -7.03 -5.64 -2.91
CA TRP A 132 -6.99 -4.56 -1.93
C TRP A 132 -6.31 -4.93 -0.59
N ASP A 133 -5.47 -5.98 -0.57
CA ASP A 133 -4.62 -6.34 0.55
C ASP A 133 -3.20 -5.84 0.30
N PHE A 134 -3.00 -4.55 0.56
CA PHE A 134 -1.78 -3.86 0.17
C PHE A 134 -0.56 -4.27 0.99
N PHE A 135 -0.73 -4.56 2.28
CA PHE A 135 0.38 -5.02 3.11
C PHE A 135 0.91 -6.37 2.62
N ALA A 136 0.03 -7.31 2.30
CA ALA A 136 0.44 -8.56 1.68
C ALA A 136 1.07 -8.32 0.30
N ALA A 137 0.49 -7.43 -0.53
CA ALA A 137 1.05 -7.09 -1.83
C ALA A 137 2.49 -6.56 -1.72
N MET A 138 2.75 -5.59 -0.82
CA MET A 138 4.08 -5.02 -0.61
C MET A 138 5.06 -6.08 -0.13
N HIS A 139 4.67 -6.92 0.82
CA HIS A 139 5.50 -8.04 1.27
C HIS A 139 5.95 -8.93 0.10
N TYR A 140 5.03 -9.33 -0.79
CA TYR A 140 5.39 -10.18 -1.93
C TYR A 140 6.19 -9.45 -3.01
N PHE A 141 6.00 -8.14 -3.21
CA PHE A 141 6.86 -7.34 -4.08
C PHE A 141 8.29 -7.26 -3.54
N GLU A 142 8.48 -7.06 -2.25
CA GLU A 142 9.80 -7.05 -1.61
C GLU A 142 10.49 -8.43 -1.67
N LEU A 143 9.73 -9.52 -1.51
CA LEU A 143 10.24 -10.86 -1.74
C LEU A 143 10.67 -11.07 -3.20
N ALA A 144 9.88 -10.57 -4.17
CA ALA A 144 10.24 -10.62 -5.58
C ALA A 144 11.52 -9.82 -5.89
N GLU A 145 11.69 -8.65 -5.25
CA GLU A 145 12.92 -7.86 -5.31
C GLU A 145 14.12 -8.67 -4.84
N ARG A 146 14.02 -9.23 -3.63
CA ARG A 146 15.09 -10.02 -3.01
C ARG A 146 15.48 -11.22 -3.87
N GLU A 147 14.52 -11.98 -4.37
CA GLU A 147 14.76 -13.14 -5.25
C GLU A 147 15.43 -12.74 -6.57
N THR A 148 15.09 -11.56 -7.10
CA THR A 148 15.68 -11.03 -8.34
C THR A 148 17.12 -10.57 -8.11
N ARG A 149 17.40 -9.84 -7.02
CA ARG A 149 18.76 -9.43 -6.63
C ARG A 149 19.69 -10.62 -6.43
N LEU A 150 19.21 -11.67 -5.77
CA LEU A 150 19.96 -12.91 -5.55
C LEU A 150 20.35 -13.64 -6.84
N THR A 151 19.66 -13.37 -7.96
CA THR A 151 19.89 -14.07 -9.23
C THR A 151 20.61 -13.22 -10.27
N THR A 152 20.34 -11.92 -10.31
CA THR A 152 20.85 -11.01 -11.35
C THR A 152 22.15 -10.30 -10.96
N ALA A 153 22.57 -10.40 -9.69
CA ALA A 153 23.69 -9.65 -9.11
C ALA A 153 23.57 -8.11 -9.19
N ASP A 154 22.42 -7.59 -9.63
CA ASP A 154 22.10 -6.16 -9.56
C ASP A 154 21.59 -5.83 -8.16
N ASN A 155 22.49 -5.38 -7.30
CA ASN A 155 22.14 -4.96 -5.94
C ASN A 155 21.29 -3.68 -5.91
N ASN A 156 21.21 -2.93 -7.00
CA ASN A 156 20.47 -1.68 -7.09
C ASN A 156 19.05 -1.87 -7.64
N PHE A 157 18.69 -3.07 -8.10
CA PHE A 157 17.34 -3.35 -8.59
C PHE A 157 16.30 -3.02 -7.52
N SER A 158 15.33 -2.15 -7.81
CA SER A 158 14.20 -1.87 -6.92
C SER A 158 12.89 -2.24 -7.60
N ILE A 159 12.02 -2.94 -6.87
CA ILE A 159 10.71 -3.32 -7.37
C ILE A 159 9.80 -2.10 -7.57
N TYR A 160 10.00 -1.05 -6.79
CA TYR A 160 9.15 0.14 -6.82
C TYR A 160 9.43 1.05 -8.02
N SER A 161 10.59 0.90 -8.67
CA SER A 161 10.94 1.57 -9.93
C SER A 161 10.85 0.66 -11.14
N PHE A 162 10.35 -0.57 -10.97
CA PHE A 162 10.25 -1.54 -12.05
C PHE A 162 8.98 -1.31 -12.88
N ASP A 163 9.11 -1.36 -14.22
CA ASP A 163 8.01 -1.09 -15.16
C ASP A 163 6.71 -1.84 -14.85
N LEU A 164 6.81 -3.10 -14.40
CA LEU A 164 5.61 -3.88 -14.07
C LEU A 164 4.93 -3.40 -12.79
N PHE A 165 5.68 -2.90 -11.81
CA PHE A 165 5.08 -2.28 -10.63
C PHE A 165 4.37 -0.99 -11.04
N GLU A 166 5.00 -0.16 -11.86
CA GLU A 166 4.41 1.09 -12.35
C GLU A 166 3.07 0.87 -13.06
N LYS A 167 3.01 -0.11 -13.97
CA LYS A 167 1.78 -0.47 -14.70
C LYS A 167 0.68 -1.02 -13.81
N ASN A 168 1.02 -1.64 -12.69
CA ASN A 168 0.01 -2.25 -11.81
C ASN A 168 -0.42 -1.34 -10.66
N PHE A 169 0.46 -0.46 -10.20
CA PHE A 169 0.21 0.43 -9.08
C PHE A 169 -0.04 1.88 -9.54
N TRP A 170 0.95 2.53 -10.16
CA TRP A 170 0.86 3.94 -10.51
C TRP A 170 -0.20 4.24 -11.58
N ASP A 171 -0.40 3.34 -12.55
CA ASP A 171 -1.50 3.48 -13.52
C ASP A 171 -2.87 3.32 -12.85
N ALA A 172 -2.98 2.47 -11.83
CA ALA A 172 -4.21 2.34 -11.06
C ALA A 172 -4.50 3.60 -10.23
N VAL A 173 -3.46 4.21 -9.65
CA VAL A 173 -3.55 5.53 -9.01
C VAL A 173 -4.05 6.58 -10.00
N GLN A 174 -3.50 6.62 -11.23
CA GLN A 174 -3.96 7.55 -12.28
C GLN A 174 -5.44 7.38 -12.61
N VAL A 175 -5.90 6.15 -12.80
CA VAL A 175 -7.30 5.86 -13.12
C VAL A 175 -8.21 6.26 -11.97
N ASN A 176 -7.83 5.91 -10.73
CA ASN A 176 -8.62 6.27 -9.55
C ASN A 176 -8.69 7.80 -9.35
N THR A 177 -7.58 8.52 -9.52
CA THR A 177 -7.55 9.98 -9.30
C THR A 177 -8.26 10.76 -10.40
N ALA A 178 -8.32 10.22 -11.62
CA ALA A 178 -9.14 10.80 -12.69
C ALA A 178 -10.64 10.70 -12.39
N ALA A 179 -11.10 9.58 -11.82
CA ALA A 179 -12.50 9.40 -11.43
C ALA A 179 -12.84 10.08 -10.09
N HIS A 180 -11.88 10.12 -9.17
CA HIS A 180 -12.03 10.65 -7.82
C HIS A 180 -10.86 11.58 -7.49
N PRO A 181 -10.94 12.87 -7.83
CA PRO A 181 -9.87 13.84 -7.61
C PRO A 181 -9.47 14.01 -6.14
N ILE A 182 -8.30 14.61 -5.92
CA ILE A 182 -7.83 15.07 -4.59
C ILE A 182 -7.91 16.61 -4.55
N PRO A 183 -9.05 17.22 -4.17
CA PRO A 183 -9.22 18.67 -4.25
C PRO A 183 -8.19 19.42 -3.41
N ILE A 184 -7.92 18.94 -2.18
CA ILE A 184 -6.98 19.59 -1.26
C ILE A 184 -5.55 19.66 -1.81
N TYR A 185 -5.13 18.68 -2.61
CA TYR A 185 -3.83 18.71 -3.28
C TYR A 185 -3.77 19.86 -4.29
N ASN A 186 -4.83 20.02 -5.09
CA ASN A 186 -4.95 21.13 -6.04
C ASN A 186 -5.08 22.47 -5.34
N ASP A 187 -5.82 22.56 -4.24
CA ASP A 187 -6.01 23.82 -3.52
C ASP A 187 -4.70 24.33 -2.90
N PHE A 188 -3.80 23.43 -2.50
CA PHE A 188 -2.50 23.79 -1.93
C PHE A 188 -1.51 24.13 -3.05
N TRP A 189 -1.39 23.25 -4.05
CA TRP A 189 -0.30 23.28 -5.02
C TRP A 189 -0.67 23.89 -6.37
N GLN A 190 -1.95 24.21 -6.59
CA GLN A 190 -2.48 24.69 -7.87
C GLN A 190 -2.19 23.72 -9.03
N THR A 191 -2.09 22.43 -8.70
CA THR A 191 -1.86 21.33 -9.65
C THR A 191 -2.67 20.13 -9.20
N PRO A 192 -3.29 19.35 -10.11
CA PRO A 192 -4.06 18.18 -9.73
C PRO A 192 -3.13 17.05 -9.27
N TYR A 193 -3.59 16.25 -8.31
CA TYR A 193 -2.90 15.01 -7.99
C TYR A 193 -3.12 13.97 -9.10
N ASN A 194 -2.04 13.44 -9.65
CA ASN A 194 -2.05 12.45 -10.73
C ASN A 194 -0.77 11.60 -10.64
N LYS A 195 -0.61 10.59 -11.51
CA LYS A 195 0.57 9.71 -11.52
C LYS A 195 1.88 10.50 -11.65
N GLN A 196 1.94 11.50 -12.53
CA GLN A 196 3.16 12.28 -12.72
C GLN A 196 3.57 13.01 -11.44
N ASN A 197 2.65 13.77 -10.85
CA ASN A 197 2.90 14.51 -9.61
C ASN A 197 3.16 13.58 -8.42
N ALA A 198 2.50 12.43 -8.37
CA ALA A 198 2.75 11.42 -7.35
C ALA A 198 4.15 10.81 -7.45
N LEU A 199 4.62 10.51 -8.67
CA LEU A 199 5.99 10.04 -8.92
C LEU A 199 7.03 11.12 -8.60
N ASP A 200 6.74 12.37 -8.93
CA ASP A 200 7.59 13.50 -8.58
C ASP A 200 7.71 13.65 -7.06
N ASP A 201 6.60 13.58 -6.33
CA ASP A 201 6.59 13.63 -4.87
C ASP A 201 7.28 12.40 -4.26
N TYR A 202 7.06 11.21 -4.81
CA TYR A 202 7.70 9.96 -4.39
C TYR A 202 9.22 9.99 -4.55
N SER A 203 9.73 10.48 -5.70
CA SER A 203 11.16 10.55 -6.00
C SER A 203 11.96 11.40 -4.99
N GLN A 204 11.25 12.27 -4.29
CA GLN A 204 11.76 13.25 -3.35
C GLN A 204 11.82 12.72 -1.91
N LEU A 205 11.17 11.61 -1.61
CA LEU A 205 11.16 10.99 -0.28
C LEU A 205 12.42 10.17 -0.03
N SER A 206 12.81 10.03 1.24
CA SER A 206 13.80 9.02 1.64
C SER A 206 13.29 7.60 1.35
N ASP A 207 14.20 6.65 1.26
CA ASP A 207 13.84 5.24 1.04
C ASP A 207 12.91 4.70 2.13
N ASP A 208 13.10 5.12 3.38
CA ASP A 208 12.23 4.74 4.51
C ASP A 208 10.79 5.28 4.37
N SER A 209 10.61 6.40 3.65
CA SER A 209 9.30 7.07 3.51
C SER A 209 8.57 6.71 2.22
N LYS A 210 9.28 6.15 1.23
CA LYS A 210 8.70 5.71 -0.06
C LYS A 210 7.63 4.65 0.11
N LEU A 211 7.86 3.65 0.95
CA LEU A 211 6.89 2.58 1.20
C LEU A 211 5.61 3.12 1.83
N ALA A 212 5.72 4.04 2.79
CA ALA A 212 4.55 4.64 3.43
C ALA A 212 3.74 5.51 2.47
N TYR A 213 4.40 6.20 1.54
CA TYR A 213 3.72 6.93 0.48
C TYR A 213 2.93 5.99 -0.45
N ILE A 214 3.51 4.83 -0.80
CA ILE A 214 2.82 3.77 -1.55
C ILE A 214 1.62 3.25 -0.75
N ILE A 215 1.79 2.94 0.54
CA ILE A 215 0.69 2.47 1.41
C ILE A 215 -0.42 3.51 1.48
N ALA A 216 -0.12 4.79 1.71
CA ALA A 216 -1.12 5.85 1.76
C ALA A 216 -1.87 6.02 0.42
N SER A 217 -1.15 5.97 -0.69
CA SER A 217 -1.75 6.04 -2.04
C SER A 217 -2.69 4.86 -2.28
N ALA A 218 -2.30 3.66 -1.83
CA ALA A 218 -3.10 2.46 -1.93
C ALA A 218 -4.37 2.54 -1.06
N GLU A 219 -4.22 2.95 0.20
CA GLU A 219 -5.31 3.11 1.15
C GLU A 219 -6.36 4.10 0.67
N ARG A 220 -5.95 5.19 0.00
CA ARG A 220 -6.88 6.10 -0.67
C ARG A 220 -7.78 5.35 -1.67
N VAL A 221 -7.21 4.51 -2.53
CA VAL A 221 -7.98 3.75 -3.52
C VAL A 221 -8.93 2.78 -2.84
N ARG A 222 -8.48 2.09 -1.78
CA ARG A 222 -9.34 1.16 -1.00
C ARG A 222 -10.49 1.89 -0.32
N LEU A 223 -10.24 3.03 0.31
CA LEU A 223 -11.28 3.88 0.90
C LEU A 223 -12.32 4.28 -0.14
N GLN A 224 -11.89 4.66 -1.34
CA GLN A 224 -12.80 5.01 -2.42
C GLN A 224 -13.66 3.83 -2.87
N ASN A 225 -13.06 2.64 -3.02
CA ASN A 225 -13.85 1.44 -3.34
C ASN A 225 -14.85 1.09 -2.24
N ILE A 226 -14.49 1.24 -0.96
CA ILE A 226 -15.45 1.05 0.14
C ILE A 226 -16.61 2.04 -0.02
N ALA A 227 -16.34 3.29 -0.38
CA ALA A 227 -17.36 4.32 -0.59
C ALA A 227 -18.35 3.91 -1.69
N ASP A 228 -17.82 3.46 -2.82
CA ASP A 228 -18.61 3.18 -4.01
C ASP A 228 -19.46 1.90 -3.89
N HIS A 229 -19.11 0.98 -2.98
CA HIS A 229 -19.73 -0.35 -2.91
C HIS A 229 -20.44 -0.65 -1.58
N SER A 230 -20.12 0.04 -0.49
CA SER A 230 -20.71 -0.31 0.82
C SER A 230 -22.14 0.19 0.94
N GLY A 231 -22.43 1.42 0.52
CA GLY A 231 -23.70 2.11 0.78
C GLY A 231 -23.98 2.35 2.28
N TRP A 232 -22.99 2.14 3.16
CA TRP A 232 -23.12 2.27 4.61
C TRP A 232 -22.22 3.38 5.15
N GLU A 233 -22.84 4.37 5.80
CA GLU A 233 -22.17 5.50 6.44
C GLU A 233 -21.85 5.14 7.90
N GLY A 234 -20.70 4.51 8.14
CA GLY A 234 -20.21 4.29 9.50
C GLY A 234 -19.54 2.94 9.73
N SER A 235 -18.34 2.93 10.31
CA SER A 235 -17.68 1.69 10.71
C SER A 235 -16.66 1.85 11.83
N ASN A 236 -16.89 1.14 12.94
CA ASN A 236 -15.91 1.03 14.03
C ASN A 236 -14.62 0.29 13.61
N ALA A 237 -14.69 -0.55 12.57
CA ALA A 237 -13.52 -1.24 12.02
C ALA A 237 -12.63 -0.27 11.21
N LEU A 238 -13.23 0.69 10.50
CA LEU A 238 -12.47 1.80 9.91
C LEU A 238 -11.78 2.59 11.02
N ARG A 239 -12.46 2.90 12.13
CA ARG A 239 -11.84 3.64 13.22
C ARG A 239 -10.52 3.04 13.72
N LEU A 240 -10.51 1.75 14.02
CA LEU A 240 -9.33 1.08 14.57
C LEU A 240 -8.18 0.96 13.56
N GLY A 241 -8.46 0.66 12.29
CA GLY A 241 -7.42 0.43 11.29
C GLY A 241 -6.66 1.68 10.86
N TYR A 242 -7.30 2.85 10.84
CA TYR A 242 -6.72 4.08 10.28
C TYR A 242 -6.00 4.93 11.30
N TRP A 243 -6.28 4.73 12.59
CA TRP A 243 -5.53 5.35 13.67
C TRP A 243 -4.03 5.04 13.60
N THR A 244 -3.66 3.77 13.48
CA THR A 244 -2.25 3.37 13.39
C THR A 244 -1.59 3.95 12.13
N LEU A 245 -2.29 3.88 10.99
CA LEU A 245 -1.80 4.46 9.74
C LEU A 245 -1.56 5.96 9.88
N ALA A 246 -2.53 6.75 10.35
CA ALA A 246 -2.37 8.19 10.50
C ALA A 246 -1.22 8.57 11.44
N ALA A 247 -1.01 7.81 12.52
CA ALA A 247 0.09 8.03 13.45
C ALA A 247 1.47 7.77 12.79
N ASP A 248 1.61 6.67 12.05
CA ASP A 248 2.83 6.31 11.34
C ASP A 248 3.14 7.32 10.23
N LEU A 249 2.13 7.67 9.44
CA LEU A 249 2.23 8.67 8.38
C LEU A 249 2.64 10.04 8.93
N ALA A 250 2.04 10.50 10.04
CA ALA A 250 2.44 11.75 10.69
C ALA A 250 3.91 11.72 11.16
N ARG A 251 4.35 10.60 11.75
CA ARG A 251 5.74 10.41 12.18
C ARG A 251 6.72 10.47 11.01
N LEU A 252 6.36 9.89 9.87
CA LEU A 252 7.20 9.89 8.68
C LEU A 252 7.33 11.27 8.04
N LEU A 253 6.24 12.06 8.00
CA LEU A 253 6.32 13.46 7.57
C LEU A 253 7.26 14.28 8.45
N GLU A 254 7.21 14.07 9.77
CA GLU A 254 8.14 14.73 10.70
C GLU A 254 9.59 14.35 10.41
N VAL A 255 9.87 13.05 10.19
CA VAL A 255 11.21 12.55 9.85
C VAL A 255 11.71 13.16 8.54
N GLU A 256 10.87 13.21 7.50
CA GLU A 256 11.25 13.79 6.20
C GLU A 256 11.50 15.29 6.28
N ALA A 257 10.69 16.03 7.04
CA ALA A 257 10.91 17.44 7.29
C ALA A 257 12.26 17.69 7.97
N LYS A 258 12.58 16.90 9.01
CA LYS A 258 13.86 16.96 9.72
C LYS A 258 15.05 16.57 8.83
N ARG A 259 14.92 15.51 8.02
CA ARG A 259 15.95 15.08 7.07
C ARG A 259 16.29 16.17 6.07
N ARG A 260 15.28 16.77 5.44
CA ARG A 260 15.45 17.85 4.46
C ARG A 260 16.08 19.09 5.08
N TYR A 261 15.74 19.40 6.33
CA TYR A 261 16.42 20.46 7.05
C TYR A 261 17.92 20.19 7.16
N LYS A 262 18.28 19.00 7.65
CA LYS A 262 19.68 18.60 7.80
C LYS A 262 20.46 18.68 6.48
N SER A 263 19.86 18.19 5.40
CA SER A 263 20.50 18.23 4.08
C SER A 263 20.75 19.64 3.57
N ALA A 264 19.86 20.59 3.82
CA ALA A 264 20.01 21.96 3.30
C ALA A 264 20.81 22.89 4.20
N ALA A 265 20.67 22.76 5.52
CA ALA A 265 21.32 23.63 6.50
C ALA A 265 22.69 23.10 6.96
N GLY A 266 23.03 21.84 6.64
CA GLY A 266 24.25 21.18 7.12
C GLY A 266 24.27 20.92 8.63
N ALA A 267 23.16 21.14 9.34
CA ALA A 267 23.04 21.06 10.78
C ALA A 267 21.80 20.26 11.20
N ALA A 268 21.78 19.74 12.43
CA ALA A 268 20.61 19.03 12.94
C ALA A 268 19.34 19.91 12.83
N ALA A 269 18.22 19.27 12.48
CA ALA A 269 16.93 19.92 12.51
C ALA A 269 16.66 20.44 13.92
N PRO A 270 16.33 21.73 14.09
CA PRO A 270 15.95 22.25 15.38
C PRO A 270 14.72 21.50 15.90
N ASP A 271 14.61 21.34 17.22
CA ASP A 271 13.49 20.63 17.89
C ASP A 271 12.12 21.20 17.51
N THR A 272 12.13 22.40 16.93
CA THR A 272 11.03 23.18 16.38
C THR A 272 10.27 22.50 15.25
N ILE A 273 10.90 21.58 14.50
CA ILE A 273 10.29 20.86 13.36
C ILE A 273 9.47 19.63 13.85
N THR A 274 9.41 19.40 15.15
CA THR A 274 8.63 18.30 15.75
C THR A 274 7.13 18.58 15.63
N ILE A 275 6.36 17.60 15.16
CA ILE A 275 4.90 17.66 15.19
C ILE A 275 4.49 17.38 16.65
N VAL A 276 4.24 18.44 17.42
CA VAL A 276 4.22 18.39 18.90
C VAL A 276 2.98 17.67 19.44
N PRO A 277 3.14 16.85 20.51
CA PRO A 277 2.03 16.25 21.22
C PRO A 277 1.14 17.25 21.98
N CYS A 278 -0.18 17.04 22.00
CA CYS A 278 -1.04 17.60 23.03
C CYS A 278 -0.79 16.84 24.34
N LEU A 279 -0.17 17.50 25.33
CA LEU A 279 0.12 16.88 26.63
C LEU A 279 -1.18 16.55 27.38
N GLU A 280 -1.16 15.47 28.17
CA GLU A 280 -2.27 14.97 28.98
C GLU A 280 -2.89 15.99 29.94
N GLY A 281 -2.18 17.09 30.26
CA GLY A 281 -2.67 18.15 31.16
C GLY A 281 -3.70 19.11 30.56
N GLY A 282 -4.14 18.90 29.32
CA GLY A 282 -4.89 19.89 28.56
C GLY A 282 -4.01 21.08 28.14
N PHE A 283 -4.60 22.01 27.37
CA PHE A 283 -3.90 23.17 26.78
C PHE A 283 -3.21 24.11 27.78
N SER A 284 -3.41 23.91 29.08
CA SER A 284 -2.78 24.72 30.13
C SER A 284 -1.29 24.43 30.31
N ASN A 285 -0.80 23.26 29.88
CA ASN A 285 0.58 22.82 30.08
C ASN A 285 1.38 22.50 28.81
N THR A 286 0.82 22.67 27.61
CA THR A 286 1.61 22.54 26.38
C THR A 286 2.56 23.73 26.24
N ALA A 287 3.83 23.51 26.56
CA ALA A 287 4.91 24.25 25.93
C ALA A 287 4.82 23.99 24.41
N PHE A 288 4.09 24.86 23.74
CA PHE A 288 3.95 24.96 22.29
C PHE A 288 5.35 24.88 21.64
N GLY A 289 5.76 23.71 21.15
CA GLY A 289 7.02 23.55 20.41
C GLY A 289 6.94 24.23 19.03
N ASN A 290 8.02 24.86 18.56
CA ASN A 290 8.02 26.03 17.68
C ASN A 290 7.26 26.04 16.32
N ILE A 291 6.81 24.94 15.68
CA ILE A 291 5.72 25.08 14.65
C ILE A 291 4.48 25.72 15.32
N SER A 292 4.29 25.41 16.60
CA SER A 292 3.31 26.03 17.48
C SER A 292 3.49 27.54 17.70
N TYR A 293 4.70 28.09 17.48
CA TYR A 293 4.95 29.53 17.59
C TYR A 293 4.41 30.27 16.35
N GLU A 294 4.51 29.65 15.16
CA GLU A 294 3.86 30.14 13.94
C GLU A 294 2.34 29.88 13.95
N LEU A 295 1.91 28.81 14.63
CA LEU A 295 0.50 28.48 14.90
C LEU A 295 -0.14 29.30 16.04
N ARG A 296 0.62 30.11 16.78
CA ARG A 296 0.06 30.90 17.89
C ARG A 296 -1.07 31.79 17.39
N THR A 297 -0.83 32.60 16.37
CA THR A 297 -1.81 33.58 15.89
C THR A 297 -3.03 32.91 15.22
N PRO A 298 -2.88 31.85 14.41
CA PRO A 298 -4.01 31.17 13.75
C PRO A 298 -4.88 30.27 14.65
N LEU A 299 -4.30 29.57 15.65
CA LEU A 299 -4.99 28.53 16.42
C LEU A 299 -5.33 28.91 17.87
N LEU A 300 -4.68 29.90 18.49
CA LEU A 300 -4.98 30.27 19.90
C LEU A 300 -6.44 30.70 20.12
N ALA A 301 -7.09 31.28 19.11
CA ALA A 301 -8.49 31.66 19.19
C ALA A 301 -9.44 30.45 19.28
N LEU A 302 -9.01 29.29 18.78
CA LEU A 302 -9.79 28.05 18.85
C LEU A 302 -9.63 27.38 20.22
N PHE A 303 -8.46 27.49 20.86
CA PHE A 303 -8.15 26.77 22.10
C PHE A 303 -7.91 27.73 23.28
N PRO A 304 -8.96 28.26 23.93
CA PRO A 304 -8.79 29.11 25.11
C PRO A 304 -8.10 28.35 26.23
N ARG A 305 -7.06 28.97 26.82
CA ARG A 305 -6.14 28.33 27.78
C ARG A 305 -6.78 27.84 29.07
N ASN A 306 -7.95 28.36 29.43
CA ASN A 306 -8.67 27.99 30.64
C ASN A 306 -10.14 27.72 30.31
N PRO A 307 -10.73 26.62 30.83
CA PRO A 307 -12.18 26.47 30.82
C PRO A 307 -12.83 27.60 31.63
N PRO A 308 -14.08 27.98 31.32
CA PRO A 308 -14.86 28.91 32.16
C PRO A 308 -14.88 28.44 33.63
N PRO A 309 -14.97 29.37 34.61
CA PRO A 309 -15.05 29.00 36.02
C PRO A 309 -16.16 27.98 36.27
N GLY A 310 -15.82 26.83 36.88
CA GLY A 310 -16.79 25.77 37.20
C GLY A 310 -16.92 24.67 36.14
N HIS A 311 -16.06 24.61 35.13
CA HIS A 311 -15.99 23.50 34.17
C HIS A 311 -14.72 22.68 34.36
N SER A 312 -14.83 21.36 34.16
CA SER A 312 -13.70 20.43 34.18
C SER A 312 -12.71 20.79 33.06
N THR A 313 -11.40 20.61 33.33
CA THR A 313 -10.37 20.71 32.29
C THR A 313 -10.71 19.75 31.15
N PRO A 314 -10.91 20.22 29.91
CA PRO A 314 -11.23 19.34 28.82
C PRO A 314 -10.06 18.40 28.53
N THR A 315 -10.36 17.14 28.24
CA THR A 315 -9.34 16.18 27.81
C THR A 315 -8.85 16.51 26.40
N PRO A 316 -7.65 16.05 25.99
CA PRO A 316 -7.23 16.16 24.60
C PRO A 316 -8.26 15.60 23.60
N ALA A 317 -9.01 14.54 23.96
CA ALA A 317 -10.08 14.01 23.10
C ALA A 317 -11.23 15.02 22.94
N ASP A 318 -11.73 15.59 24.03
CA ASP A 318 -12.81 16.60 24.01
C ASP A 318 -12.46 17.79 23.12
N LEU A 319 -11.21 18.26 23.22
CA LEU A 319 -10.76 19.40 22.44
C LEU A 319 -10.59 19.07 20.96
N TYR A 320 -10.18 17.85 20.63
CA TYR A 320 -10.17 17.43 19.25
C TYR A 320 -11.56 17.46 18.63
N GLU A 321 -12.52 16.85 19.32
CA GLU A 321 -13.88 16.67 18.82
C GLU A 321 -14.55 18.02 18.55
N ILE A 322 -14.34 18.99 19.44
CA ILE A 322 -14.84 20.37 19.33
C ILE A 322 -14.18 21.12 18.16
N HIS A 323 -12.89 20.87 17.89
CA HIS A 323 -12.11 21.68 16.94
C HIS A 323 -11.79 21.00 15.62
N PHE A 324 -12.08 19.71 15.45
CA PHE A 324 -11.80 18.94 14.23
C PHE A 324 -12.42 19.59 12.99
N ASP A 325 -13.73 19.86 13.03
CA ASP A 325 -14.46 20.45 11.90
C ASP A 325 -13.98 21.87 11.59
N ASN A 326 -13.59 22.62 12.63
CA ASN A 326 -13.00 23.95 12.48
C ASN A 326 -11.61 23.90 11.84
N MET A 327 -10.75 22.95 12.25
CA MET A 327 -9.44 22.73 11.64
C MET A 327 -9.58 22.28 10.19
N LEU A 328 -10.50 21.37 9.90
CA LEU A 328 -10.82 20.89 8.56
C LEU A 328 -11.32 22.04 7.66
N THR A 329 -12.20 22.89 8.19
CA THR A 329 -12.69 24.10 7.49
C THR A 329 -11.54 25.05 7.18
N ARG A 330 -10.66 25.34 8.15
CA ARG A 330 -9.49 26.21 7.95
C ARG A 330 -8.50 25.66 6.93
N VAL A 331 -8.27 24.36 6.92
CA VAL A 331 -7.41 23.71 5.91
C VAL A 331 -7.98 23.91 4.50
N ARG A 332 -9.31 23.90 4.36
CA ARG A 332 -10.02 24.12 3.08
C ARG A 332 -10.19 25.60 2.72
N ASP A 333 -10.03 26.51 3.68
CA ASP A 333 -10.25 27.94 3.48
C ASP A 333 -9.15 28.58 2.62
N ALA A 334 -9.49 28.85 1.36
CA ALA A 334 -8.59 29.48 0.39
C ALA A 334 -8.26 30.96 0.71
N THR A 335 -8.96 31.59 1.65
CA THR A 335 -8.67 32.96 2.09
C THR A 335 -7.49 33.02 3.06
N LEU A 336 -7.15 31.90 3.71
CA LEU A 336 -5.99 31.81 4.59
C LEU A 336 -4.70 31.63 3.78
N SER A 337 -3.58 32.09 4.35
CA SER A 337 -2.28 31.89 3.71
C SER A 337 -1.98 30.40 3.58
N ARG A 338 -1.25 30.02 2.52
CA ARG A 338 -0.81 28.64 2.32
C ARG A 338 -0.05 28.10 3.54
N LYS A 339 0.78 28.95 4.16
CA LYS A 339 1.51 28.63 5.39
C LYS A 339 0.54 28.26 6.52
N ASP A 340 -0.46 29.09 6.81
CA ASP A 340 -1.44 28.82 7.88
C ASP A 340 -2.21 27.52 7.66
N ARG A 341 -2.59 27.25 6.40
CA ARG A 341 -3.31 26.02 6.03
C ARG A 341 -2.44 24.78 6.25
N ILE A 342 -1.16 24.84 5.84
CA ILE A 342 -0.18 23.76 6.03
C ILE A 342 0.11 23.53 7.51
N CYS A 343 0.32 24.59 8.29
CA CYS A 343 0.55 24.45 9.72
C CYS A 343 -0.68 23.86 10.40
N THR A 344 -1.91 24.28 10.04
CA THR A 344 -3.16 23.70 10.55
C THR A 344 -3.27 22.21 10.19
N ALA A 345 -2.89 21.84 8.97
CA ALA A 345 -2.88 20.46 8.51
C ALA A 345 -1.87 19.57 9.24
N LEU A 346 -0.64 20.05 9.44
CA LEU A 346 0.39 19.35 10.23
C LEU A 346 -0.05 19.20 11.69
N TYR A 347 -0.69 20.22 12.24
CA TYR A 347 -1.26 20.17 13.59
C TYR A 347 -2.36 19.10 13.68
N LEU A 348 -3.27 19.04 12.70
CA LEU A 348 -4.33 18.02 12.63
C LEU A 348 -3.76 16.59 12.63
N LEU A 349 -2.73 16.33 11.82
CA LEU A 349 -2.04 15.03 11.76
C LEU A 349 -1.33 14.71 13.08
N GLY A 350 -0.63 15.68 13.67
CA GLY A 350 0.01 15.55 14.96
C GLY A 350 -0.95 15.23 16.09
N PHE A 351 -2.07 15.94 16.10
CA PHE A 351 -3.12 15.73 17.06
C PHE A 351 -3.71 14.32 16.92
N THR A 352 -3.99 13.89 15.69
CA THR A 352 -4.47 12.53 15.39
C THR A 352 -3.50 11.48 15.95
N ARG A 353 -2.19 11.63 15.72
CA ARG A 353 -1.16 10.74 16.30
C ARG A 353 -1.23 10.65 17.83
N ASN A 354 -1.47 11.75 18.53
CA ASN A 354 -1.53 11.75 20.00
C ASN A 354 -2.77 11.03 20.54
N GLN A 355 -3.91 11.18 19.87
CA GLN A 355 -5.13 10.45 20.24
C GLN A 355 -4.86 8.95 20.23
N VAL A 356 -4.18 8.46 19.20
CA VAL A 356 -3.80 7.04 19.09
C VAL A 356 -2.84 6.61 20.19
N ALA A 357 -1.88 7.46 20.56
CA ALA A 357 -0.88 7.15 21.57
C ALA A 357 -1.41 7.15 23.02
N HIS A 358 -2.40 8.00 23.33
CA HIS A 358 -2.77 8.30 24.73
C HIS A 358 -4.11 7.70 25.19
N LYS A 359 -5.03 7.30 24.30
CA LYS A 359 -6.13 6.34 24.53
C LYS A 359 -7.09 6.34 23.34
N ILE A 360 -7.52 5.15 22.94
CA ILE A 360 -8.67 4.95 22.06
C ILE A 360 -9.93 5.40 22.82
N ASP A 361 -10.39 6.62 22.57
CA ASP A 361 -11.67 7.08 23.07
C ASP A 361 -12.80 6.49 22.22
N GLN A 362 -13.70 5.75 22.86
CA GLN A 362 -14.87 5.16 22.20
C GLN A 362 -15.87 6.23 21.73
N ASN A 363 -15.82 7.43 22.31
CA ASN A 363 -16.67 8.57 21.94
C ASN A 363 -16.08 9.41 20.80
N SER A 364 -14.86 9.11 20.35
CA SER A 364 -14.26 9.87 19.26
C SER A 364 -15.01 9.63 17.94
N LYS A 365 -15.36 10.71 17.24
CA LYS A 365 -15.97 10.68 15.90
C LYS A 365 -14.94 10.35 14.81
N LEU A 366 -13.65 10.36 15.15
CA LEU A 366 -12.56 10.07 14.23
C LEU A 366 -12.72 8.76 13.48
N PHE A 367 -12.53 8.82 12.16
CA PHE A 367 -12.50 7.65 11.27
C PHE A 367 -13.74 6.74 11.38
N THR A 368 -14.82 7.25 11.99
CA THR A 368 -16.13 6.59 11.99
C THR A 368 -16.78 6.80 10.64
N GLN A 369 -16.60 7.99 10.05
CA GLN A 369 -17.02 8.33 8.70
C GLN A 369 -15.89 8.09 7.70
N LEU A 370 -16.28 7.63 6.51
CA LEU A 370 -15.35 7.33 5.43
C LEU A 370 -14.72 8.61 4.86
N ASP A 371 -15.46 9.71 4.81
CA ASP A 371 -14.98 10.98 4.29
C ASP A 371 -13.88 11.59 5.15
N ASP A 372 -13.93 11.43 6.47
CA ASP A 372 -12.88 11.87 7.38
C ASP A 372 -11.58 11.07 7.16
N ALA A 373 -11.71 9.75 6.99
CA ALA A 373 -10.58 8.88 6.70
C ALA A 373 -9.93 9.22 5.34
N LYS A 374 -10.75 9.43 4.30
CA LYS A 374 -10.29 9.88 2.99
C LYS A 374 -9.57 11.22 3.09
N PHE A 375 -10.18 12.19 3.74
CA PHE A 375 -9.59 13.52 3.89
C PHE A 375 -8.21 13.49 4.56
N LEU A 376 -8.01 12.67 5.59
CA LEU A 376 -6.73 12.57 6.26
C LEU A 376 -5.64 11.90 5.40
N VAL A 377 -5.99 10.87 4.64
CA VAL A 377 -5.07 10.27 3.65
C VAL A 377 -4.71 11.30 2.56
N ASP A 378 -5.68 12.08 2.10
CA ASP A 378 -5.51 13.10 1.08
C ASP A 378 -4.60 14.23 1.56
N LEU A 379 -4.81 14.63 2.81
CA LEU A 379 -3.98 15.62 3.48
C LEU A 379 -2.54 15.12 3.63
N PHE A 380 -2.36 13.86 4.02
CA PHE A 380 -1.03 13.26 4.08
C PHE A 380 -0.34 13.27 2.70
N LEU A 381 -1.00 12.75 1.65
CA LEU A 381 -0.45 12.72 0.29
C LEU A 381 -0.09 14.13 -0.20
N THR A 382 -0.91 15.12 0.16
CA THR A 382 -0.67 16.55 -0.12
C THR A 382 0.57 17.07 0.58
N LEU A 383 0.76 16.73 1.85
CA LEU A 383 1.91 17.19 2.64
C LEU A 383 3.22 16.44 2.33
N CYS A 384 3.17 15.26 1.71
CA CYS A 384 4.37 14.56 1.23
C CYS A 384 5.17 15.35 0.19
N ARG A 385 4.56 16.36 -0.44
CA ARG A 385 5.21 17.37 -1.28
C ARG A 385 6.06 18.36 -0.47
N THR A 386 6.94 17.82 0.37
CA THR A 386 7.78 18.51 1.35
C THR A 386 8.69 19.59 0.76
N LYS A 387 9.01 19.51 -0.54
CA LYS A 387 9.81 20.53 -1.26
C LYS A 387 9.13 21.91 -1.30
N GLU A 388 7.80 21.95 -1.35
CA GLU A 388 7.05 23.19 -1.59
C GLU A 388 6.81 24.00 -0.32
N TRP A 389 6.81 23.35 0.84
CA TRP A 389 6.38 23.99 2.07
C TRP A 389 7.39 24.05 3.19
N ARG A 390 8.48 23.29 3.11
CA ARG A 390 9.53 23.37 4.12
C ARG A 390 10.27 24.73 4.12
N ALA A 391 10.18 25.49 3.02
CA ALA A 391 10.78 26.83 2.91
C ALA A 391 9.85 27.98 3.35
N LEU A 392 8.56 27.67 3.58
CA LEU A 392 7.56 28.60 4.10
C LEU A 392 7.69 28.70 5.62
#